data_AF-A0A523RE69-F1
#
_entry.id   AF-A0A523RE69-F1
#
_cell.length_a   1.000
_cell.length_b   1.000
_cell.length_c   1.000
_cell.angle_alpha   90.00
_cell.angle_beta   90.00
_cell.angle_gamma   90.00
#
_symmetry.space_group_name_H-M   'P 1'
#
loop_
_entity.id
_entity.type
_entity.pdbx_description
1 polymer ?
#
loop_
_entity_poly.entity_id
_entity_poly.type
_entity_poly.pdbx_seq_one_letter_code
_entity_poly.pdbx_strand_id
1 'polypeptide(L)'
;MISVEFGYIREKLDFLKEKYDVVIFGSFVNGEMRPKSDIDIAVITHRTDKEINIKIQKNLFGKAPLKFEIRVFELLPIYIQFSIIENYRVVYGDLLEISEYFYQFRKKWDDCKNRILMNQFKNISEKLQLLERRIEYLE
;
A
#
# COMPACT_ATOMS: atom_id res chain seq x y z
N MET A 1 -23.58 -6.93 -6.57
CA MET A 1 -22.36 -6.91 -7.42
C MET A 1 -21.10 -6.85 -6.56
N ILE A 2 -20.90 -5.80 -5.75
CA ILE A 2 -19.71 -5.64 -4.88
C ILE A 2 -19.50 -6.85 -3.94
N SER A 3 -20.58 -7.39 -3.35
CA SER A 3 -20.52 -8.58 -2.48
C SER A 3 -20.07 -9.85 -3.20
N VAL A 4 -20.45 -10.03 -4.47
CA VAL A 4 -20.07 -11.19 -5.29
C VAL A 4 -18.59 -11.11 -5.67
N GLU A 5 -18.11 -9.91 -6.00
CA GLU A 5 -16.71 -9.68 -6.34
C GLU A 5 -15.80 -9.83 -5.11
N PHE A 6 -16.24 -9.39 -3.94
CA PHE A 6 -15.50 -9.58 -2.70
C PHE A 6 -15.39 -11.06 -2.28
N GLY A 7 -16.43 -11.85 -2.51
CA GLY A 7 -16.39 -13.30 -2.30
C GLY A 7 -15.37 -14.00 -3.20
N TYR A 8 -15.33 -13.64 -4.49
CA TYR A 8 -14.32 -14.12 -5.43
C TYR A 8 -12.90 -13.78 -4.98
N ILE A 9 -12.66 -12.55 -4.52
CA ILE A 9 -11.34 -12.14 -4.04
C ILE A 9 -10.93 -12.97 -2.82
N ARG A 10 -11.82 -13.18 -1.85
CA ARG A 10 -11.55 -14.05 -0.69
C ARG A 10 -11.16 -15.45 -1.14
N GLU A 11 -11.96 -16.09 -1.99
CA GLU A 11 -11.69 -17.44 -2.50
C GLU A 11 -10.31 -17.54 -3.15
N LYS A 12 -9.96 -16.60 -4.03
CA LYS A 12 -8.67 -16.61 -4.74
C LYS A 12 -7.47 -16.26 -3.85
N LEU A 13 -7.70 -15.64 -2.70
CA LEU A 13 -6.68 -15.32 -1.71
C LEU A 13 -6.67 -16.28 -0.51
N ASP A 14 -7.45 -17.37 -0.54
CA ASP A 14 -7.58 -18.31 0.57
C ASP A 14 -6.23 -18.91 1.02
N PHE A 15 -5.25 -19.01 0.12
CA PHE A 15 -3.89 -19.45 0.47
C PHE A 15 -3.15 -18.54 1.46
N LEU A 16 -3.61 -17.30 1.65
CA LEU A 16 -3.12 -16.31 2.62
C LEU A 16 -3.87 -16.34 3.96
N LYS A 17 -5.08 -16.92 3.97
CA LYS A 17 -5.93 -17.01 5.14
C LYS A 17 -5.16 -17.66 6.29
N GLU A 18 -5.36 -17.14 7.50
CA GLU A 18 -4.72 -17.58 8.76
C GLU A 18 -3.18 -17.44 8.80
N LYS A 19 -2.52 -17.06 7.69
CA LYS A 19 -1.07 -16.81 7.65
C LYS A 19 -0.72 -15.35 7.80
N TYR A 20 -1.56 -14.48 7.24
CA TYR A 20 -1.35 -13.05 7.20
C TYR A 20 -2.67 -12.30 7.29
N ASP A 21 -2.59 -11.06 7.76
CA ASP A 21 -3.66 -10.09 7.56
C ASP A 21 -3.59 -9.56 6.13
N VAL A 22 -4.75 -9.40 5.51
CA VAL A 22 -4.87 -9.05 4.10
C VAL A 22 -5.92 -7.98 3.92
N VAL A 23 -5.53 -6.91 3.25
CA VAL A 23 -6.41 -5.78 2.94
C VAL A 23 -6.38 -5.47 1.44
N ILE A 24 -7.49 -4.99 0.92
CA ILE A 24 -7.59 -4.40 -0.42
C ILE A 24 -7.56 -2.88 -0.25
N PHE A 25 -6.92 -2.19 -1.19
CA PHE A 25 -6.83 -0.75 -1.19
C PHE A 25 -6.96 -0.21 -2.62
N GLY A 26 -6.70 1.10 -2.79
CA GLY A 26 -6.62 1.72 -4.11
C GLY A 26 -7.97 1.82 -4.83
N SER A 27 -7.94 1.67 -6.15
CA SER A 27 -9.08 1.98 -7.02
C SER A 27 -10.34 1.14 -6.72
N PHE A 28 -10.14 -0.08 -6.23
CA PHE A 28 -11.24 -0.96 -5.81
C PHE A 28 -12.03 -0.38 -4.63
N VAL A 29 -11.34 0.18 -3.64
CA VAL A 29 -11.98 0.73 -2.44
C VAL A 29 -12.52 2.14 -2.70
N ASN A 30 -11.86 2.92 -3.55
CA ASN A 30 -12.27 4.28 -3.91
C ASN A 30 -13.48 4.33 -4.85
N GLY A 31 -13.92 3.20 -5.41
CA GLY A 31 -15.02 3.16 -6.39
C GLY A 31 -14.64 3.68 -7.78
N GLU A 32 -13.34 3.87 -8.03
CA GLU A 32 -12.79 4.39 -9.29
C GLU A 32 -12.32 3.25 -10.23
N MET A 33 -12.72 2.02 -9.93
CA MET A 33 -12.27 0.84 -10.65
C MET A 33 -12.76 0.86 -12.10
N ARG A 34 -11.81 0.80 -13.04
CA ARG A 34 -12.09 0.61 -14.47
C ARG A 34 -12.13 -0.90 -14.77
N PRO A 35 -12.77 -1.35 -15.86
CA PRO A 35 -12.86 -2.78 -16.19
C PRO A 35 -11.52 -3.51 -16.29
N LYS A 36 -10.44 -2.78 -16.64
CA LYS A 36 -9.06 -3.29 -16.74
C LYS A 36 -8.18 -2.98 -15.54
N SER A 37 -8.73 -2.37 -14.48
CA SER A 37 -7.96 -2.06 -13.28
C SER A 37 -7.55 -3.37 -12.59
N ASP A 38 -6.29 -3.42 -12.17
CA ASP A 38 -5.81 -4.42 -11.24
C ASP A 38 -6.41 -4.16 -9.84
N ILE A 39 -6.48 -5.21 -9.03
CA ILE A 39 -6.95 -5.15 -7.65
C ILE A 39 -5.73 -5.13 -6.73
N ASP A 40 -5.52 -3.98 -6.09
CA ASP A 40 -4.39 -3.75 -5.20
C ASP A 40 -4.61 -4.43 -3.84
N ILE A 41 -3.73 -5.36 -3.48
CA ILE A 41 -3.81 -6.17 -2.26
C ILE A 41 -2.54 -5.99 -1.44
N ALA A 42 -2.71 -5.60 -0.18
CA ALA A 42 -1.63 -5.52 0.79
C ALA A 42 -1.70 -6.69 1.76
N VAL A 43 -0.57 -7.38 1.90
CA VAL A 43 -0.34 -8.44 2.89
C VAL A 43 0.48 -7.84 4.02
N ILE A 44 -0.05 -7.89 5.23
CA ILE A 44 0.58 -7.36 6.43
C ILE A 44 1.23 -8.54 7.14
N THR A 45 2.56 -8.51 7.28
CA THR A 45 3.32 -9.62 7.85
C THR A 45 3.58 -9.44 9.34
N HIS A 46 3.39 -8.22 9.87
CA HIS A 46 3.75 -7.81 11.23
C HIS A 46 5.25 -7.95 11.54
N ARG A 47 6.09 -8.05 10.50
CA ARG A 47 7.54 -8.20 10.64
C ARG A 47 8.26 -6.93 10.27
N THR A 48 9.22 -6.53 11.12
CA THR A 48 10.10 -5.39 10.87
C THR A 48 11.31 -5.74 10.00
N ASP A 49 11.68 -7.03 9.93
CA ASP A 49 12.81 -7.51 9.15
C ASP A 49 12.51 -7.44 7.63
N LYS A 50 13.26 -6.56 6.96
CA LYS A 50 13.12 -6.32 5.52
C LYS A 50 13.46 -7.54 4.67
N GLU A 51 14.50 -8.30 5.03
CA GLU A 51 14.94 -9.46 4.25
C GLU A 51 13.92 -10.60 4.32
N ILE A 52 13.32 -10.81 5.50
CA ILE A 52 12.21 -11.75 5.67
C ILE A 52 11.03 -11.31 4.80
N ASN A 53 10.66 -10.03 4.85
CA ASN A 53 9.56 -9.51 4.04
C ASN A 53 9.81 -9.62 2.54
N ILE A 54 11.05 -9.40 2.08
CA ILE A 54 11.42 -9.61 0.67
C ILE A 54 11.26 -11.08 0.28
N LYS A 55 11.66 -12.02 1.14
CA LYS A 55 11.45 -13.45 0.89
C LYS A 55 9.97 -13.81 0.82
N ILE A 56 9.16 -13.28 1.73
CA ILE A 56 7.69 -13.44 1.70
C ILE A 56 7.13 -12.90 0.40
N GLN A 57 7.45 -11.66 0.02
CA GLN A 57 7.01 -11.04 -1.24
C GLN A 57 7.34 -11.90 -2.46
N LYS A 58 8.56 -12.47 -2.52
CA LYS A 58 8.96 -13.36 -3.62
C LYS A 58 8.12 -14.64 -3.65
N ASN A 59 7.82 -15.22 -2.49
CA ASN A 59 7.00 -16.43 -2.39
C ASN A 59 5.53 -16.21 -2.79
N LEU A 60 5.06 -14.96 -2.74
CA LEU A 60 3.71 -14.58 -3.15
C LEU A 60 3.56 -14.42 -4.67
N PHE A 61 4.65 -14.21 -5.40
CA PHE A 61 4.59 -14.05 -6.85
C PHE A 61 4.05 -15.31 -7.55
N GLY A 62 3.12 -15.12 -8.49
CA GLY A 62 2.49 -16.20 -9.25
C GLY A 62 1.51 -17.07 -8.46
N LYS A 63 1.20 -16.74 -7.20
CA LYS A 63 0.23 -17.49 -6.38
C LYS A 63 -1.23 -17.07 -6.61
N ALA A 64 -1.44 -15.89 -7.20
CA ALA A 64 -2.76 -15.33 -7.46
C ALA A 64 -2.95 -15.01 -8.95
N PRO A 65 -4.19 -14.82 -9.42
CA PRO A 65 -4.47 -14.36 -10.78
C PRO A 65 -3.74 -13.06 -11.11
N LEU A 66 -3.38 -12.87 -12.38
CA LEU A 66 -2.65 -11.69 -12.86
C LEU A 66 -3.35 -10.35 -12.57
N LYS A 67 -4.68 -10.37 -12.39
CA LYS A 67 -5.47 -9.19 -12.03
C LYS A 67 -5.17 -8.68 -10.61
N PHE A 68 -4.46 -9.45 -9.78
CA PHE A 68 -4.20 -9.11 -8.38
C PHE A 68 -2.76 -8.65 -8.20
N GLU A 69 -2.59 -7.39 -7.79
CA GLU A 69 -1.29 -6.86 -7.43
C GLU A 69 -1.06 -7.06 -5.92
N ILE A 70 -0.37 -8.14 -5.58
CA ILE A 70 -0.08 -8.47 -4.17
C ILE A 70 1.26 -7.88 -3.74
N ARG A 71 1.21 -7.01 -2.71
CA ARG A 71 2.37 -6.36 -2.10
C ARG A 71 2.44 -6.61 -0.60
N VAL A 72 3.64 -6.83 -0.07
CA VAL A 72 3.90 -6.83 1.37
C VAL A 72 3.90 -5.39 1.86
N PHE A 73 3.00 -5.08 2.79
CA PHE A 73 2.74 -3.73 3.28
C PHE A 73 4.01 -3.04 3.79
N GLU A 74 4.81 -3.75 4.59
CA GLU A 74 6.01 -3.23 5.25
C GLU A 74 7.14 -2.88 4.27
N LEU A 75 7.09 -3.39 3.03
CA LEU A 75 8.04 -3.06 1.96
C LEU A 75 7.63 -1.83 1.15
N LEU A 76 6.38 -1.38 1.28
CA LEU A 76 5.88 -0.26 0.50
C LEU A 76 6.50 1.07 0.97
N PRO A 77 6.70 2.03 0.05
CA PRO A 77 7.01 3.40 0.43
C PRO A 77 5.97 3.97 1.40
N ILE A 78 6.41 4.80 2.34
CA ILE A 78 5.55 5.29 3.43
C ILE A 78 4.30 6.05 2.96
N TYR A 79 4.36 6.75 1.81
CA TYR A 79 3.19 7.44 1.25
C TYR A 79 2.13 6.45 0.73
N ILE A 80 2.55 5.29 0.21
CA ILE A 80 1.62 4.22 -0.19
C ILE A 80 1.07 3.54 1.05
N GLN A 81 1.93 3.24 2.04
CA GLN A 81 1.48 2.70 3.33
C GLN A 81 0.40 3.59 3.94
N PHE A 82 0.61 4.91 3.95
CA PHE A 82 -0.36 5.86 4.46
C PHE A 82 -1.68 5.86 3.66
N SER A 83 -1.61 5.87 2.33
CA SER A 83 -2.80 5.75 1.46
C SER A 83 -3.63 4.49 1.78
N ILE A 84 -2.97 3.35 2.04
CA ILE A 84 -3.63 2.13 2.49
C ILE A 84 -4.31 2.34 3.84
N ILE A 85 -3.58 2.91 4.81
CA ILE A 85 -4.08 3.16 6.17
C ILE A 85 -5.28 4.12 6.19
N GLU A 86 -5.34 5.07 5.26
CA GLU A 86 -6.47 5.99 5.10
C GLU A 86 -7.71 5.31 4.54
N ASN A 87 -7.54 4.40 3.58
CA ASN A 87 -8.67 3.71 2.96
C ASN A 87 -8.35 2.29 2.52
N TYR A 88 -8.88 1.31 3.27
CA TYR A 88 -8.74 -0.10 2.98
C TYR A 88 -10.00 -0.89 3.33
N ARG A 89 -10.09 -2.12 2.80
CA ARG A 89 -11.07 -3.13 3.22
C ARG A 89 -10.39 -4.42 3.62
N VAL A 90 -10.76 -4.97 4.78
CA VAL A 90 -10.18 -6.21 5.30
C VAL A 90 -10.75 -7.43 4.57
N VAL A 91 -9.87 -8.21 3.96
CA VAL A 91 -10.17 -9.52 3.36
C VAL A 91 -10.04 -10.61 4.42
N TYR A 92 -8.89 -10.63 5.10
CA TYR A 92 -8.54 -11.55 6.19
C TYR A 92 -7.85 -10.79 7.33
N GLY A 93 -8.05 -11.27 8.55
CA GLY A 93 -7.56 -10.62 9.77
C GLY A 93 -8.66 -9.91 10.54
N ASP A 94 -8.30 -9.43 11.73
CA ASP A 94 -9.18 -8.63 12.57
C ASP A 94 -9.00 -7.13 12.29
N LEU A 95 -10.11 -6.40 12.16
CA LEU A 95 -10.07 -4.97 11.83
C LEU A 95 -9.40 -4.15 12.93
N LEU A 96 -9.64 -4.46 14.21
CA LEU A 96 -9.11 -3.72 15.33
C LEU A 96 -7.60 -3.97 15.47
N GLU A 97 -7.15 -5.22 15.36
CA GLU A 97 -5.72 -5.58 15.41
C GLU A 97 -4.93 -4.91 14.27
N ILE A 98 -5.46 -4.95 13.03
CA ILE A 98 -4.85 -4.27 11.89
C ILE A 98 -4.79 -2.76 12.13
N SER A 99 -5.87 -2.17 12.67
CA SER A 99 -5.93 -0.73 12.94
C SER A 99 -4.92 -0.31 14.00
N GLU A 100 -4.74 -1.12 15.04
CA GLU A 100 -3.73 -0.91 16.08
C GLU A 100 -2.32 -1.00 15.50
N TYR A 101 -2.04 -2.03 14.67
CA TYR A 101 -0.75 -2.17 14.01
C TYR A 101 -0.42 -0.95 13.12
N PHE A 102 -1.41 -0.42 12.41
CA PHE A 102 -1.27 0.77 11.57
C PHE A 102 -1.00 2.06 12.35
N TYR A 103 -1.32 2.12 13.64
CA TYR A 103 -1.12 3.33 14.45
C TYR A 103 0.34 3.81 14.47
N GLN A 104 1.31 2.88 14.52
CA GLN A 104 2.74 3.25 14.50
C GLN A 104 3.15 3.91 13.17
N PHE A 105 2.50 3.55 12.06
CA PHE A 105 2.80 4.11 10.74
C PHE A 105 2.17 5.50 10.56
N ARG A 106 1.01 5.77 11.20
CA ARG A 106 0.44 7.12 11.25
C ARG A 106 1.40 8.12 11.88
N LYS A 107 2.03 7.75 13.00
CA LYS A 107 3.07 8.58 13.65
C LYS A 107 4.27 8.83 12.73
N LYS A 108 4.80 7.76 12.11
CA LYS A 108 5.91 7.88 11.14
C LYS A 108 5.54 8.79 9.97
N TRP A 109 4.30 8.73 9.50
CA TRP A 109 3.81 9.62 8.45
C TRP A 109 3.76 11.07 8.92
N ASP A 110 3.21 11.35 10.10
CA ASP A 110 3.15 12.70 10.63
C ASP A 110 4.53 13.37 10.74
N ASP A 111 5.57 12.60 11.09
CA ASP A 111 6.95 13.08 11.17
C ASP A 111 7.55 13.44 9.79
N CYS A 112 7.12 12.76 8.72
CA CYS A 112 7.73 12.90 7.40
C CYS A 112 6.82 13.53 6.32
N LYS A 113 5.52 13.68 6.57
CA LYS A 113 4.52 14.09 5.57
C LYS A 113 4.87 15.41 4.90
N ASN A 114 5.26 16.42 5.69
CA ASN A 114 5.59 17.73 5.15
C ASN A 114 6.77 17.64 4.16
N ARG A 115 7.81 16.87 4.53
CA ARG A 115 8.98 16.67 3.68
C ARG A 115 8.63 15.93 2.39
N ILE A 116 7.75 14.93 2.47
CA ILE A 116 7.35 14.15 1.29
C ILE A 116 6.50 15.01 0.37
N LEU A 117 5.46 15.67 0.90
CA LEU A 117 4.54 16.50 0.12
C LEU A 117 5.25 17.70 -0.53
N MET A 118 6.19 18.34 0.16
CA MET A 118 6.98 19.45 -0.42
C MET A 118 7.92 19.01 -1.56
N ASN A 119 8.29 17.73 -1.61
CA ASN A 119 9.11 17.18 -2.68
C ASN A 119 8.27 16.50 -3.78
N GLN A 120 6.95 16.56 -3.70
CA GLN A 120 6.08 16.14 -4.80
C GLN A 120 5.92 17.32 -5.76
N PHE A 121 6.17 17.07 -7.04
CA PHE A 121 6.05 18.08 -8.09
C PHE A 121 4.99 17.63 -9.06
N LYS A 122 4.15 18.56 -9.52
CA LYS A 122 3.09 18.27 -10.49
C LYS A 122 3.65 17.99 -11.87
N ASN A 123 4.79 18.60 -12.19
CA ASN A 123 5.46 18.42 -13.46
C ASN A 123 6.98 18.65 -13.35
N ILE A 124 7.69 18.29 -14.42
CA ILE A 124 9.16 18.39 -14.50
C ILE A 124 9.63 19.85 -14.37
N SER A 125 8.86 20.79 -14.90
CA SER A 125 9.21 22.22 -14.87
C SER A 125 9.26 22.77 -13.44
N GLU A 126 8.27 22.43 -12.61
CA GLU A 126 8.23 22.79 -11.19
C GLU A 126 9.42 22.19 -10.42
N LYS A 127 9.79 20.95 -10.74
CA LYS A 127 10.98 20.30 -10.17
C LYS A 127 12.28 21.03 -10.52
N LEU A 128 12.44 21.44 -11.78
CA LEU A 128 13.64 22.16 -12.25
C LEU A 128 13.78 23.51 -11.57
N GLN A 129 12.70 24.29 -11.47
CA GLN A 129 12.71 25.60 -10.80
C GLN A 129 13.12 25.51 -9.31
N LEU A 130 12.70 24.45 -8.62
CA LEU A 130 13.07 24.25 -7.22
C LEU A 130 14.53 23.82 -7.05
N LEU A 131 15.09 23.09 -8.02
CA LEU A 131 16.52 22.77 -8.04
C LEU A 131 17.37 24.02 -8.29
N GLU A 132 16.96 24.87 -9.24
CA GLU A 132 17.63 26.15 -9.54
C GLU A 132 17.65 27.06 -8.31
N ARG A 133 16.50 27.27 -7.66
CA ARG A 133 16.44 28.05 -6.40
C ARG A 133 17.34 27.47 -5.32
N ARG A 134 17.41 26.15 -5.20
CA ARG A 134 18.23 25.49 -4.17
C ARG A 134 19.73 25.65 -4.43
N ILE A 135 20.14 25.78 -5.69
CA ILE A 135 21.52 26.12 -6.08
C ILE A 135 21.80 27.59 -5.72
N GLU A 136 20.90 28.53 -6.03
CA GLU A 136 21.04 29.95 -5.67
C GLU A 136 21.17 30.18 -4.15
N TYR A 137 20.51 29.38 -3.31
CA TYR A 137 20.64 29.49 -1.84
C TYR A 137 21.92 28.87 -1.26
N LEU A 138 22.70 28.13 -2.07
CA LEU A 138 23.95 27.49 -1.65
C LEU A 138 25.20 28.25 -2.11
N GLU A 139 25.02 29.30 -2.92
CA GLU A 139 26.04 30.29 -3.29
C GLU A 139 26.00 31.52 -2.38
#